data_AF-A0AAU8LVX8-F1
#
_entry.id   AF-A0AAU8LVX8-F1
#
_cell.length_a   1.000
_cell.length_b   1.000
_cell.length_c   1.000
_cell.angle_alpha   90.00
_cell.angle_beta   90.00
_cell.angle_gamma   90.00
#
_symmetry.space_group_name_H-M   'P 1'
#
loop_
_entity.id
_entity.type
_entity.pdbx_description
1 polymer ?
#
loop_
_entity_poly.entity_id
_entity_poly.type
_entity_poly.pdbx_seq_one_letter_code
_entity_poly.pdbx_strand_id
1 'polypeptide(L)'
;MKSIWITALAKEQVSVMAITGTASQYGLAADGHFWTDDLGKMAWLGIREKLTDKNISLWVIAGKAEDLTPEVRYGLTLLSLTIRMERPDLSLLWVDTEDDKDKSDNSMLPTVFAGVPRIGITSNLLGAKLAAGANTAAKPSATEYRLSVHANPGFGVWFEVGPVTPQEWSGAMLAVAGGEIKAHGVGPSGTLPEKCVLEYPLRGMELSLGEKKYTGWAVANKMTGDSSYFVKVDGVPSGLLFGPLAEGDEVELYRVDM
;
A
#
# COMPACT_ATOMS: atom_id res chain seq x y z
N MET A 1 -4.26 -3.31 -27.71
CA MET A 1 -3.24 -2.28 -27.41
C MET A 1 -3.02 -2.30 -25.91
N LYS A 2 -1.78 -2.26 -25.43
CA LYS A 2 -1.52 -2.21 -23.98
C LYS A 2 -1.78 -0.80 -23.47
N SER A 3 -2.37 -0.70 -22.28
CA SER A 3 -2.72 0.57 -21.67
C SER A 3 -1.93 0.79 -20.38
N ILE A 4 -1.63 2.04 -20.09
CA ILE A 4 -1.09 2.49 -18.81
C ILE A 4 -2.13 3.36 -18.11
N TRP A 5 -2.13 3.35 -16.78
CA TRP A 5 -2.99 4.20 -15.97
C TRP A 5 -2.15 5.18 -15.15
N ILE A 6 -2.42 6.49 -15.27
CA ILE A 6 -1.67 7.54 -14.58
C ILE A 6 -2.48 8.04 -13.38
N THR A 7 -1.84 8.07 -12.22
CA THR A 7 -2.33 8.72 -10.99
C THR A 7 -1.45 9.92 -10.72
N ALA A 8 -1.93 11.12 -11.04
CA ALA A 8 -1.20 12.36 -10.82
C ALA A 8 -1.56 12.94 -9.45
N LEU A 9 -0.57 13.10 -8.57
CA LEU A 9 -0.78 13.57 -7.19
C LEU A 9 -1.14 15.06 -7.14
N ALA A 10 -0.60 15.85 -8.09
CA ALA A 10 -0.97 17.24 -8.30
C ALA A 10 -1.87 17.41 -9.54
N LYS A 11 -2.68 18.49 -9.54
CA LYS A 11 -3.52 18.88 -10.68
C LYS A 11 -2.74 19.59 -11.79
N GLU A 12 -1.64 18.97 -12.23
CA GLU A 12 -0.74 19.51 -13.24
C GLU A 12 -0.99 18.85 -14.60
N GLN A 13 -1.86 19.47 -15.41
CA GLN A 13 -2.21 18.93 -16.73
C GLN A 13 -1.00 18.79 -17.66
N VAL A 14 -0.04 19.71 -17.59
CA VAL A 14 1.17 19.70 -18.43
C VAL A 14 1.96 18.41 -18.22
N SER A 15 2.16 18.02 -16.95
CA SER A 15 2.89 16.81 -16.57
C SER A 15 2.18 15.55 -17.09
N VAL A 16 0.85 15.46 -16.94
CA VAL A 16 0.06 14.35 -17.47
C VAL A 16 0.11 14.28 -18.99
N MET A 17 0.02 15.43 -19.67
CA MET A 17 0.11 15.51 -21.14
C MET A 17 1.48 15.07 -21.65
N ALA A 18 2.57 15.40 -20.94
CA ALA A 18 3.90 14.96 -21.30
C ALA A 18 4.07 13.44 -21.18
N ILE A 19 3.56 12.83 -20.10
CA ILE A 19 3.61 11.37 -19.90
C ILE A 19 2.76 10.66 -20.96
N THR A 20 1.53 11.11 -21.19
CA THR A 20 0.62 10.52 -22.20
C THR A 20 1.16 10.67 -23.62
N GLY A 21 1.72 11.84 -23.97
CA GLY A 21 2.38 12.06 -25.26
C GLY A 21 3.57 11.12 -25.47
N THR A 22 4.40 10.94 -24.45
CA THR A 22 5.53 10.01 -24.47
C THR A 22 5.05 8.56 -24.60
N ALA A 23 4.02 8.15 -23.84
CA ALA A 23 3.45 6.81 -23.92
C ALA A 23 2.94 6.47 -25.33
N SER A 24 2.25 7.43 -25.97
CA SER A 24 1.71 7.28 -27.34
C SER A 24 2.80 7.07 -28.38
N GLN A 25 3.94 7.77 -28.27
CA GLN A 25 5.09 7.56 -29.16
C GLN A 25 5.68 6.13 -29.07
N TYR A 26 5.47 5.46 -27.94
CA TYR A 26 5.89 4.07 -27.71
C TYR A 26 4.76 3.05 -27.93
N GLY A 27 3.64 3.47 -28.55
CA GLY A 27 2.52 2.59 -28.90
C GLY A 27 1.66 2.15 -27.70
N LEU A 28 1.72 2.89 -26.59
CA LEU A 28 0.90 2.65 -25.40
C LEU A 28 -0.30 3.59 -25.40
N ALA A 29 -1.48 3.05 -25.10
CA ALA A 29 -2.62 3.88 -24.71
C ALA A 29 -2.39 4.37 -23.28
N ALA A 30 -2.74 5.62 -23.00
CA ALA A 30 -2.59 6.21 -21.68
C ALA A 30 -3.88 6.93 -21.28
N ASP A 31 -4.35 6.63 -20.08
CA ASP A 31 -5.45 7.32 -19.42
C ASP A 31 -5.05 7.56 -17.96
N GLY A 32 -5.81 8.37 -17.24
CA GLY A 32 -5.47 8.67 -15.87
C GLY A 32 -6.44 9.58 -15.16
N HIS A 33 -6.08 9.90 -13.92
CA HIS A 33 -6.85 10.80 -13.08
C HIS A 33 -5.92 11.62 -12.18
N PHE A 34 -6.49 12.69 -11.64
CA PHE A 34 -5.88 13.43 -10.54
C PHE A 34 -6.29 12.81 -9.21
N TRP A 35 -5.32 12.67 -8.32
CA TRP A 35 -5.55 12.22 -6.96
C TRP A 35 -6.59 13.12 -6.29
N THR A 36 -7.51 12.51 -5.56
CA THR A 36 -8.52 13.21 -4.77
C THR A 36 -8.30 12.86 -3.32
N ASP A 37 -7.77 13.82 -2.56
CA ASP A 37 -7.54 13.68 -1.13
C ASP A 37 -8.82 13.95 -0.33
N ASP A 38 -9.68 12.94 -0.27
CA ASP A 38 -10.86 12.91 0.59
C ASP A 38 -10.92 11.55 1.30
N LEU A 39 -10.12 11.41 2.36
CA LEU A 39 -10.05 10.20 3.16
C LEU A 39 -11.39 9.87 3.84
N GLY A 40 -12.18 10.89 4.21
CA GLY A 40 -13.49 10.71 4.83
C GLY A 40 -14.49 9.97 3.93
N LYS A 41 -14.41 10.20 2.62
CA LYS A 41 -15.18 9.44 1.61
C LYS A 41 -14.41 8.27 1.00
N MET A 42 -13.20 8.00 1.48
CA MET A 42 -12.27 7.03 0.88
C MET A 42 -12.12 7.21 -0.63
N ALA A 43 -11.96 8.45 -1.10
CA ALA A 43 -11.91 8.75 -2.54
C ALA A 43 -10.79 7.98 -3.28
N TRP A 44 -9.72 7.60 -2.56
CA TRP A 44 -8.65 6.73 -3.04
C TRP A 44 -9.13 5.36 -3.55
N LEU A 45 -10.27 4.85 -3.08
CA LEU A 45 -10.86 3.60 -3.58
C LEU A 45 -11.48 3.74 -4.97
N GLY A 46 -11.84 4.96 -5.40
CA GLY A 46 -12.57 5.20 -6.64
C GLY A 46 -11.86 4.72 -7.90
N ILE A 47 -10.55 4.50 -7.83
CA ILE A 47 -9.73 4.05 -8.95
C ILE A 47 -9.50 2.53 -8.99
N ARG A 48 -9.95 1.80 -7.97
CA ARG A 48 -9.72 0.35 -7.84
C ARG A 48 -10.18 -0.44 -9.06
N GLU A 49 -11.39 -0.17 -9.56
CA GLU A 49 -11.95 -0.87 -10.74
C GLU A 49 -11.09 -0.66 -12.00
N LYS A 50 -10.48 0.51 -12.16
CA LYS A 50 -9.62 0.82 -13.31
C LYS A 50 -8.26 0.11 -13.20
N LEU A 51 -7.65 0.14 -12.02
CA LEU A 51 -6.34 -0.51 -11.81
C LEU A 51 -6.43 -2.03 -11.82
N THR A 52 -7.61 -2.59 -11.57
CA THR A 52 -7.84 -4.05 -11.63
C THR A 52 -8.16 -4.55 -13.03
N ASP A 53 -8.49 -3.67 -13.99
CA ASP A 53 -8.68 -4.01 -15.40
C ASP A 53 -7.40 -4.62 -16.00
N LYS A 54 -7.53 -5.83 -16.55
CA LYS A 54 -6.42 -6.59 -17.16
C LYS A 54 -5.82 -5.91 -18.39
N ASN A 55 -6.51 -4.94 -18.99
CA ASN A 55 -5.98 -4.13 -20.09
C ASN A 55 -4.95 -3.09 -19.61
N ILE A 56 -5.01 -2.72 -18.33
CA ILE A 56 -3.98 -1.89 -17.69
C ILE A 56 -2.79 -2.79 -17.34
N SER A 57 -1.65 -2.44 -17.94
CA SER A 57 -0.39 -3.19 -17.84
C SER A 57 0.68 -2.49 -17.01
N LEU A 58 0.49 -1.20 -16.75
CA LEU A 58 1.38 -0.39 -15.92
C LEU A 58 0.56 0.66 -15.17
N TRP A 59 0.77 0.74 -13.86
CA TRP A 59 0.32 1.86 -13.04
C TRP A 59 1.45 2.87 -12.88
N VAL A 60 1.23 4.09 -13.34
CA VAL A 60 2.14 5.21 -13.19
C VAL A 60 1.64 6.12 -12.07
N ILE A 61 2.49 6.39 -11.09
CA ILE A 61 2.24 7.45 -10.09
C ILE A 61 3.13 8.63 -10.47
N ALA A 62 2.53 9.80 -10.64
CA ALA A 62 3.23 11.01 -11.06
C ALA A 62 3.07 12.11 -10.00
N GLY A 63 4.18 12.63 -9.48
CA GLY A 63 4.17 13.73 -8.51
C GLY A 63 5.57 14.05 -7.99
N LYS A 64 5.63 15.05 -7.11
CA LYS A 64 6.85 15.51 -6.44
C LYS A 64 6.77 15.30 -4.92
N ALA A 65 7.87 15.56 -4.22
CA ALA A 65 7.98 15.38 -2.77
C ALA A 65 6.87 16.11 -2.01
N GLU A 66 6.58 17.34 -2.43
CA GLU A 66 5.59 18.22 -1.79
C GLU A 66 4.16 17.68 -1.87
N ASP A 67 3.87 16.83 -2.86
CA ASP A 67 2.55 16.23 -3.03
C ASP A 67 2.29 15.07 -2.05
N LEU A 68 3.35 14.56 -1.39
CA LEU A 68 3.30 13.44 -0.45
C LEU A 68 2.95 13.91 0.97
N THR A 69 1.79 14.56 1.13
CA THR A 69 1.24 14.85 2.46
C THR A 69 0.97 13.55 3.24
N PRO A 70 0.86 13.59 4.58
CA PRO A 70 0.53 12.40 5.37
C PRO A 70 -0.74 11.67 4.90
N GLU A 71 -1.77 12.41 4.49
CA GLU A 71 -3.04 11.89 4.00
C GLU A 71 -2.90 11.20 2.64
N VAL A 72 -2.16 11.83 1.71
CA VAL A 72 -1.85 11.26 0.39
C VAL A 72 -1.02 10.00 0.54
N ARG A 73 0.02 10.03 1.39
CA ARG A 73 0.89 8.91 1.71
C ARG A 73 0.09 7.72 2.29
N TYR A 74 -0.81 8.00 3.23
CA TYR A 74 -1.72 7.01 3.79
C TYR A 74 -2.66 6.41 2.72
N GLY A 75 -3.39 7.25 1.99
CA GLY A 75 -4.33 6.79 0.96
C GLY A 75 -3.66 6.01 -0.17
N LEU A 76 -2.48 6.45 -0.62
CA LEU A 76 -1.67 5.73 -1.61
C LEU A 76 -1.19 4.38 -1.09
N THR A 77 -0.86 4.29 0.20
CA THR A 77 -0.49 3.02 0.82
C THR A 77 -1.66 2.05 0.82
N LEU A 78 -2.84 2.51 1.26
CA LEU A 78 -4.06 1.68 1.26
C LEU A 78 -4.43 1.20 -0.14
N LEU A 79 -4.41 2.10 -1.13
CA LEU A 79 -4.68 1.76 -2.52
C LEU A 79 -3.66 0.73 -3.02
N SER A 80 -2.37 0.94 -2.76
CA SER A 80 -1.32 0.04 -3.25
C SER A 80 -1.41 -1.36 -2.65
N LEU A 81 -1.72 -1.47 -1.36
CA LEU A 81 -1.95 -2.76 -0.71
C LEU A 81 -3.17 -3.48 -1.32
N THR A 82 -4.26 -2.73 -1.56
CA THR A 82 -5.48 -3.26 -2.21
C THR A 82 -5.16 -3.78 -3.62
N ILE A 83 -4.49 -2.98 -4.45
CA ILE A 83 -4.18 -3.35 -5.84
C ILE A 83 -3.20 -4.51 -5.92
N ARG A 84 -2.19 -4.59 -5.04
CA ARG A 84 -1.24 -5.70 -5.04
C ARG A 84 -1.87 -7.04 -4.69
N MET A 85 -2.90 -7.03 -3.86
CA MET A 85 -3.68 -8.24 -3.56
C MET A 85 -4.44 -8.74 -4.79
N GLU A 86 -5.04 -7.83 -5.56
CA GLU A 86 -5.92 -8.17 -6.69
C GLU A 86 -5.18 -8.34 -8.02
N ARG A 87 -4.08 -7.61 -8.18
CA ARG A 87 -3.22 -7.54 -9.36
C ARG A 87 -1.74 -7.59 -8.94
N PRO A 88 -1.26 -8.71 -8.38
CA PRO A 88 0.15 -8.87 -8.03
C PRO A 88 1.09 -8.79 -9.25
N ASP A 89 0.53 -8.92 -10.47
CA ASP A 89 1.23 -8.81 -11.75
C ASP A 89 1.37 -7.37 -12.27
N LEU A 90 0.60 -6.42 -11.74
CA LEU A 90 0.58 -5.05 -12.25
C LEU A 90 1.87 -4.32 -11.87
N SER A 91 2.65 -3.96 -12.89
CA SER A 91 3.85 -3.15 -12.72
C SER A 91 3.52 -1.74 -12.27
N LEU A 92 4.43 -1.16 -11.49
CA LEU A 92 4.33 0.21 -10.97
C LEU A 92 5.57 1.00 -11.37
N LEU A 93 5.38 2.24 -11.81
CA LEU A 93 6.45 3.20 -12.09
C LEU A 93 6.16 4.53 -11.40
N TRP A 94 7.14 5.07 -10.70
CA TRP A 94 7.07 6.43 -10.18
C TRP A 94 7.69 7.41 -11.17
N VAL A 95 6.97 8.48 -11.51
CA VAL A 95 7.45 9.56 -12.37
C VAL A 95 7.53 10.84 -11.56
N ASP A 96 8.74 11.36 -11.39
CA ASP A 96 8.97 12.63 -10.71
C ASP A 96 8.63 13.77 -11.65
N THR A 97 7.68 14.61 -11.26
CA THR A 97 7.25 15.76 -12.07
C THR A 97 8.14 16.98 -11.90
N GLU A 98 9.07 16.93 -10.95
CA GLU A 98 10.12 17.94 -10.74
C GLU A 98 11.38 17.60 -11.55
N ASP A 99 12.11 18.64 -11.99
CA ASP A 99 13.34 18.44 -12.76
C ASP A 99 14.45 17.79 -11.91
N ASP A 100 15.26 16.96 -12.58
CA ASP A 100 16.27 16.00 -12.08
C ASP A 100 17.32 16.54 -11.07
N LYS A 101 17.29 17.83 -10.73
CA LYS A 101 18.25 18.50 -9.81
C LYS A 101 17.95 18.28 -8.34
N ASP A 102 16.70 17.98 -7.99
CA ASP A 102 16.30 17.60 -6.64
C ASP A 102 15.60 16.25 -6.68
N LYS A 103 16.39 15.16 -6.70
CA LYS A 103 15.84 13.83 -6.45
C LYS A 103 15.12 13.88 -5.11
N SER A 104 13.78 13.77 -5.10
CA SER A 104 13.10 13.79 -3.81
C SER A 104 13.62 12.65 -2.95
N ASP A 105 13.87 12.98 -1.69
CA ASP A 105 14.41 12.04 -0.72
C ASP A 105 13.51 10.79 -0.66
N ASN A 106 14.10 9.62 -0.93
CA ASN A 106 13.41 8.33 -0.85
C ASN A 106 12.84 8.07 0.56
N SER A 107 13.31 8.77 1.59
CA SER A 107 12.76 8.69 2.95
C SER A 107 11.28 9.07 3.05
N MET A 108 10.76 9.86 2.10
CA MET A 108 9.37 10.30 2.10
C MET A 108 8.41 9.29 1.46
N LEU A 109 8.90 8.31 0.68
CA LEU A 109 8.03 7.34 0.04
C LEU A 109 7.54 6.31 1.07
N PRO A 110 6.23 5.98 1.07
CA PRO A 110 5.72 4.88 1.89
C PRO A 110 6.48 3.59 1.63
N THR A 111 6.68 2.76 2.66
CA THR A 111 7.48 1.52 2.56
C THR A 111 6.98 0.59 1.47
N VAL A 112 5.67 0.61 1.18
CA VAL A 112 5.10 -0.19 0.10
C VAL A 112 5.69 0.14 -1.27
N PHE A 113 6.20 1.34 -1.50
CA PHE A 113 6.86 1.73 -2.75
C PHE A 113 8.39 1.48 -2.74
N ALA A 114 8.93 0.86 -1.69
CA ALA A 114 10.34 0.46 -1.69
C ALA A 114 10.66 -0.42 -2.91
N GLY A 115 11.72 -0.07 -3.63
CA GLY A 115 12.16 -0.78 -4.84
C GLY A 115 11.34 -0.49 -6.12
N VAL A 116 10.32 0.36 -6.06
CA VAL A 116 9.61 0.81 -7.26
C VAL A 116 10.56 1.61 -8.16
N PRO A 117 10.66 1.27 -9.47
CA PRO A 117 11.44 2.06 -10.40
C PRO A 117 10.94 3.51 -10.47
N ARG A 118 11.88 4.45 -10.56
CA ARG A 118 11.60 5.87 -10.46
C ARG A 118 12.38 6.64 -11.53
N ILE A 119 11.76 7.63 -12.15
CA ILE A 119 12.32 8.38 -13.27
C ILE A 119 11.78 9.81 -13.35
N GLY A 120 12.64 10.79 -13.66
CA GLY A 120 12.22 12.16 -13.91
C GLY A 120 11.40 12.31 -15.20
N ILE A 121 10.42 13.20 -15.18
CA ILE A 121 9.54 13.47 -16.33
C ILE A 121 10.28 13.99 -17.55
N THR A 122 11.41 14.68 -17.35
CA THR A 122 12.28 15.21 -18.41
C THR A 122 13.35 14.22 -18.86
N SER A 123 13.40 13.01 -18.29
CA SER A 123 14.37 11.98 -18.66
C SER A 123 14.13 11.47 -20.08
N ASN A 124 15.20 11.38 -20.88
CA ASN A 124 15.16 10.74 -22.20
C ASN A 124 14.86 9.23 -22.14
N LEU A 125 14.93 8.61 -20.94
CA LEU A 125 14.60 7.21 -20.71
C LEU A 125 13.13 6.98 -20.34
N LEU A 126 12.31 8.03 -20.19
CA LEU A 126 10.92 7.92 -19.74
C LEU A 126 10.12 6.95 -20.61
N GLY A 127 10.14 7.14 -21.94
CA GLY A 127 9.41 6.28 -22.88
C GLY A 127 9.86 4.83 -22.83
N ALA A 128 11.18 4.59 -22.73
CA ALA A 128 11.72 3.24 -22.59
C ALA A 128 11.28 2.56 -21.28
N LYS A 129 11.21 3.31 -20.16
CA LYS A 129 10.72 2.79 -18.88
C LYS A 129 9.21 2.50 -18.90
N LEU A 130 8.41 3.36 -19.52
CA LEU A 130 6.98 3.13 -19.73
C LEU A 130 6.75 1.84 -20.55
N ALA A 131 7.46 1.70 -21.67
CA ALA A 131 7.38 0.51 -22.51
C ALA A 131 7.85 -0.75 -21.79
N ALA A 132 8.96 -0.68 -21.04
CA ALA A 132 9.46 -1.81 -20.26
C ALA A 132 8.47 -2.23 -19.15
N GLY A 133 7.94 -1.27 -18.39
CA GLY A 133 6.97 -1.51 -17.33
C GLY A 133 5.67 -2.13 -17.84
N ALA A 134 5.13 -1.64 -18.96
CA ALA A 134 3.94 -2.21 -19.60
C ALA A 134 4.16 -3.62 -20.20
N ASN A 135 5.42 -3.99 -20.47
CA ASN A 135 5.77 -5.28 -21.06
C ASN A 135 6.33 -6.30 -20.08
N THR A 136 6.62 -5.89 -18.85
CA THR A 136 7.18 -6.77 -17.82
C THR A 136 6.16 -6.89 -16.70
N ALA A 137 5.76 -8.12 -16.36
CA ALA A 137 4.92 -8.34 -15.20
C ALA A 137 5.71 -8.01 -13.91
N ALA A 138 5.04 -7.43 -12.92
CA ALA A 138 5.63 -7.24 -11.61
C ALA A 138 6.04 -8.60 -11.02
N LYS A 139 7.19 -8.63 -10.36
CA LYS A 139 7.57 -9.76 -9.52
C LYS A 139 6.95 -9.54 -8.14
N PRO A 140 6.14 -10.48 -7.63
CA PRO A 140 5.68 -10.40 -6.24
C PRO A 140 6.89 -10.28 -5.31
N SER A 141 6.80 -9.39 -4.32
CA SER A 141 7.81 -9.34 -3.27
C SER A 141 7.74 -10.63 -2.47
N ALA A 142 8.88 -11.29 -2.26
CA ALA A 142 8.96 -12.45 -1.40
C ALA A 142 8.94 -11.98 0.06
N THR A 143 7.74 -11.84 0.62
CA THR A 143 7.54 -11.53 2.03
C THR A 143 7.20 -12.80 2.81
N GLU A 144 7.58 -12.82 4.08
CA GLU A 144 7.26 -13.87 5.04
C GLU A 144 5.85 -13.70 5.65
N TYR A 145 5.16 -12.63 5.25
CA TYR A 145 3.84 -12.26 5.72
C TYR A 145 2.90 -11.86 4.58
N ARG A 146 1.60 -11.97 4.84
CA ARG A 146 0.53 -11.30 4.13
C ARG A 146 0.20 -9.99 4.85
N LEU A 147 0.05 -8.92 4.07
CA LEU A 147 -0.52 -7.66 4.52
C LEU A 147 -1.50 -7.19 3.45
N SER A 148 -2.74 -6.92 3.84
CA SER A 148 -3.74 -6.37 2.95
C SER A 148 -4.70 -5.41 3.66
N VAL A 149 -5.56 -4.78 2.87
CA VAL A 149 -6.56 -3.81 3.30
C VAL A 149 -7.93 -4.23 2.79
N HIS A 150 -8.89 -4.26 3.70
CA HIS A 150 -10.32 -4.34 3.40
C HIS A 150 -10.96 -3.01 3.75
N ALA A 151 -11.44 -2.28 2.76
CA ALA A 151 -12.01 -0.95 2.97
C ALA A 151 -13.34 -0.75 2.24
N ASN A 152 -14.27 -0.10 2.92
CA ASN A 152 -15.54 0.36 2.38
C ASN A 152 -16.05 1.51 3.26
N PRO A 153 -16.63 2.58 2.69
CA PRO A 153 -17.31 3.63 3.45
C PRO A 153 -18.25 3.13 4.56
N GLY A 154 -18.91 1.98 4.38
CA GLY A 154 -19.84 1.43 5.36
C GLY A 154 -19.20 0.85 6.63
N PHE A 155 -18.00 0.27 6.56
CA PHE A 155 -17.39 -0.42 7.70
C PHE A 155 -16.00 0.10 8.11
N GLY A 156 -15.42 1.03 7.36
CA GLY A 156 -14.12 1.63 7.65
C GLY A 156 -12.97 0.90 6.95
N VAL A 157 -11.76 1.10 7.47
CA VAL A 157 -10.53 0.45 7.00
C VAL A 157 -10.14 -0.66 7.97
N TRP A 158 -9.93 -1.85 7.43
CA TRP A 158 -9.43 -3.02 8.16
C TRP A 158 -8.13 -3.49 7.53
N PHE A 159 -7.10 -3.65 8.35
CA PHE A 159 -5.87 -4.31 7.95
C PHE A 159 -6.01 -5.81 8.20
N GLU A 160 -5.55 -6.61 7.24
CA GLU A 160 -5.40 -8.05 7.36
C GLU A 160 -3.90 -8.38 7.41
N VAL A 161 -3.47 -9.13 8.43
CA VAL A 161 -2.09 -9.61 8.58
C VAL A 161 -2.05 -11.10 8.92
N GLY A 162 -1.04 -11.81 8.42
CA GLY A 162 -0.83 -13.24 8.73
C GLY A 162 0.43 -13.81 8.09
N PRO A 163 0.87 -15.02 8.46
CA PRO A 163 2.05 -15.67 7.89
C PRO A 163 1.77 -16.25 6.50
N VAL A 164 2.72 -16.24 5.57
CA VAL A 164 2.59 -17.00 4.31
C VAL A 164 2.87 -18.50 4.53
N THR A 165 2.20 -19.39 3.80
CA THR A 165 2.49 -20.84 3.86
C THR A 165 3.95 -21.11 3.47
N PRO A 166 4.69 -21.98 4.17
CA PRO A 166 4.27 -22.87 5.28
C PRO A 166 4.51 -22.30 6.69
N GLN A 167 4.76 -21.00 6.84
CA GLN A 167 5.03 -20.40 8.14
C GLN A 167 3.77 -20.37 9.02
N GLU A 168 4.00 -20.32 10.34
CA GLU A 168 2.97 -20.20 11.36
C GLU A 168 3.38 -19.11 12.36
N TRP A 169 2.39 -18.40 12.92
CA TRP A 169 2.63 -17.48 14.04
C TRP A 169 1.96 -18.00 15.31
N SER A 170 2.69 -17.97 16.43
CA SER A 170 2.12 -18.11 17.77
C SER A 170 1.49 -16.78 18.17
N GLY A 171 0.17 -16.68 18.05
CA GLY A 171 -0.52 -15.40 18.19
C GLY A 171 -0.27 -14.43 17.03
N ALA A 172 -0.92 -13.28 17.11
CA ALA A 172 -0.75 -12.19 16.17
C ALA A 172 -0.96 -10.85 16.86
N MET A 173 -0.20 -9.85 16.43
CA MET A 173 -0.38 -8.47 16.88
C MET A 173 -0.34 -7.49 15.71
N LEU A 174 -1.00 -6.35 15.91
CA LEU A 174 -0.88 -5.17 15.06
C LEU A 174 -0.94 -3.94 15.93
N ALA A 175 -0.05 -3.00 15.67
CA ALA A 175 0.06 -1.73 16.33
C ALA A 175 0.17 -0.59 15.32
N VAL A 176 -0.38 0.57 15.68
CA VAL A 176 -0.46 1.75 14.82
C VAL A 176 0.29 2.92 15.45
N ALA A 177 1.05 3.67 14.65
CA ALA A 177 1.67 4.93 15.06
C ALA A 177 0.74 6.09 14.69
N GLY A 178 -0.09 6.51 15.66
CA GLY A 178 -1.22 7.40 15.42
C GLY A 178 -2.47 6.65 14.94
N GLY A 179 -3.61 7.35 14.90
CA GLY A 179 -4.91 6.71 14.70
C GLY A 179 -5.38 5.91 15.93
N GLU A 180 -6.45 5.13 15.78
CA GLU A 180 -7.06 4.36 16.86
C GLU A 180 -7.55 3.00 16.37
N ILE A 181 -7.17 1.93 17.08
CA ILE A 181 -7.72 0.59 16.85
C ILE A 181 -9.11 0.50 17.47
N LYS A 182 -10.11 0.16 16.65
CA LYS A 182 -11.52 0.09 17.08
C LYS A 182 -12.03 -1.32 17.29
N ALA A 183 -11.52 -2.27 16.53
CA ALA A 183 -11.95 -3.66 16.56
C ALA A 183 -10.83 -4.57 16.04
N HIS A 184 -10.89 -5.84 16.44
CA HIS A 184 -10.03 -6.87 15.88
C HIS A 184 -10.76 -8.21 15.81
N GLY A 185 -10.27 -9.10 14.94
CA GLY A 185 -10.87 -10.39 14.65
C GLY A 185 -9.84 -11.38 14.13
N VAL A 186 -10.14 -12.66 14.24
CA VAL A 186 -9.38 -13.75 13.60
C VAL A 186 -10.33 -14.53 12.72
N GLY A 187 -9.88 -14.90 11.52
CA GLY A 187 -10.70 -15.68 10.59
C GLY A 187 -9.92 -16.20 9.38
N PRO A 188 -10.63 -16.76 8.39
CA PRO A 188 -10.03 -17.18 7.13
C PRO A 188 -9.32 -16.03 6.42
N SER A 189 -8.16 -16.29 5.83
CA SER A 189 -7.44 -15.27 5.06
C SER A 189 -8.24 -14.78 3.85
N GLY A 190 -8.15 -13.49 3.53
CA GLY A 190 -8.73 -12.88 2.35
C GLY A 190 -10.19 -12.42 2.49
N THR A 191 -10.83 -12.57 3.64
CA THR A 191 -12.21 -12.10 3.87
C THR A 191 -12.43 -11.71 5.32
N LEU A 192 -13.09 -10.57 5.55
CA LEU A 192 -13.45 -10.14 6.89
C LEU A 192 -14.34 -11.19 7.58
N PRO A 193 -13.99 -11.65 8.80
CA PRO A 193 -14.75 -12.70 9.47
C PRO A 193 -16.09 -12.20 9.97
N GLU A 194 -17.16 -12.96 9.69
CA GLU A 194 -18.49 -12.72 10.28
C GLU A 194 -18.53 -13.10 11.76
N LYS A 195 -17.73 -14.11 12.15
CA LYS A 195 -17.61 -14.63 13.52
C LYS A 195 -16.15 -14.92 13.81
N CYS A 196 -15.71 -14.60 15.02
CA CYS A 196 -14.36 -14.91 15.48
C CYS A 196 -14.38 -15.37 16.93
N VAL A 197 -13.38 -16.18 17.29
CA VAL A 197 -13.05 -16.54 18.68
C VAL A 197 -11.64 -16.04 18.93
N LEU A 198 -11.51 -15.09 19.86
CA LEU A 198 -10.22 -14.49 20.21
C LEU A 198 -9.65 -15.20 21.43
N GLU A 199 -8.49 -15.81 21.28
CA GLU A 199 -7.75 -16.43 22.37
C GLU A 199 -6.90 -15.36 23.04
N TYR A 200 -7.10 -15.17 24.35
CA TYR A 200 -6.34 -14.22 25.18
C TYR A 200 -6.15 -12.83 24.54
N PRO A 201 -7.24 -12.09 24.24
CA PRO A 201 -7.13 -10.80 23.56
C PRO A 201 -6.46 -9.75 24.47
N LEU A 202 -5.43 -9.10 23.93
CA LEU A 202 -4.72 -7.98 24.56
C LEU A 202 -5.06 -6.69 23.81
N ARG A 203 -5.25 -5.59 24.55
CA ARG A 203 -5.60 -4.29 23.99
C ARG A 203 -4.79 -3.18 24.65
N GLY A 204 -4.47 -2.14 23.88
CA GLY A 204 -3.77 -0.96 24.38
C GLY A 204 -2.31 -1.22 24.76
N MET A 205 -1.66 -2.21 24.13
CA MET A 205 -0.23 -2.44 24.32
C MET A 205 0.56 -1.25 23.77
N GLU A 206 1.49 -0.73 24.55
CA GLU A 206 2.38 0.33 24.11
C GLU A 206 3.69 -0.29 23.61
N LEU A 207 4.07 0.05 22.39
CA LEU A 207 5.35 -0.36 21.79
C LEU A 207 6.11 0.89 21.36
N SER A 208 7.44 0.80 21.33
CA SER A 208 8.30 1.87 20.84
C SER A 208 9.33 1.31 19.86
N LEU A 209 9.51 2.00 18.74
CA LEU A 209 10.57 1.70 17.77
C LEU A 209 11.30 2.99 17.44
N GLY A 210 12.52 3.12 17.96
CA GLY A 210 13.22 4.41 17.99
C GLY A 210 12.39 5.44 18.76
N GLU A 211 12.09 6.57 18.12
CA GLU A 211 11.31 7.66 18.72
C GLU A 211 9.79 7.53 18.48
N LYS A 212 9.35 6.60 17.62
CA LYS A 212 7.93 6.40 17.30
C LYS A 212 7.26 5.51 18.35
N LYS A 213 6.14 5.98 18.88
CA LYS A 213 5.25 5.21 19.76
C LYS A 213 4.13 4.57 18.95
N TYR A 214 3.78 3.35 19.32
CA TYR A 214 2.71 2.57 18.71
C TYR A 214 1.75 2.08 19.78
N THR A 215 0.47 2.04 19.44
CA THR A 215 -0.58 1.42 20.26
C THR A 215 -1.09 0.19 19.54
N GLY A 216 -1.02 -0.97 20.19
CA GLY A 216 -1.27 -2.27 19.58
C GLY A 216 -2.26 -3.15 20.32
N TRP A 217 -2.94 -4.00 19.56
CA TRP A 217 -3.82 -5.04 20.06
C TRP A 217 -3.33 -6.39 19.54
N ALA A 218 -3.54 -7.45 20.31
CA ALA A 218 -3.07 -8.79 19.98
C ALA A 218 -4.03 -9.89 20.42
N VAL A 219 -3.73 -11.09 19.93
CA VAL A 219 -4.40 -12.34 20.25
C VAL A 219 -3.37 -13.47 20.29
N ALA A 220 -3.64 -14.52 21.06
CA ALA A 220 -2.80 -15.71 21.16
C ALA A 220 -3.20 -16.84 20.18
N ASN A 221 -4.23 -16.62 19.35
CA ASN A 221 -4.66 -17.60 18.35
C ASN A 221 -3.48 -17.99 17.44
N LYS A 222 -3.30 -19.29 17.20
CA LYS A 222 -2.33 -19.78 16.21
C LYS A 222 -2.72 -19.33 14.80
N MET A 223 -1.80 -18.72 14.06
CA MET A 223 -2.00 -18.32 12.66
C MET A 223 -1.25 -19.24 11.71
N THR A 224 -1.87 -19.51 10.56
CA THR A 224 -1.28 -20.30 9.47
C THR A 224 -1.48 -19.57 8.13
N GLY A 225 -1.08 -20.20 7.04
CA GLY A 225 -1.37 -19.74 5.68
C GLY A 225 -2.86 -19.47 5.39
N ASP A 226 -3.77 -20.15 6.10
CA ASP A 226 -5.20 -20.09 5.82
C ASP A 226 -5.98 -19.17 6.78
N SER A 227 -5.31 -18.60 7.77
CA SER A 227 -5.91 -17.69 8.75
C SER A 227 -5.18 -16.35 8.81
N SER A 228 -5.93 -15.31 9.15
CA SER A 228 -5.40 -13.96 9.30
C SER A 228 -5.99 -13.27 10.52
N TYR A 229 -5.24 -12.31 11.04
CA TYR A 229 -5.66 -11.36 12.04
C TYR A 229 -6.10 -10.06 11.37
N PHE A 230 -7.29 -9.59 11.72
CA PHE A 230 -7.95 -8.44 11.14
C PHE A 230 -8.06 -7.34 12.17
N VAL A 231 -7.67 -6.11 11.83
CA VAL A 231 -7.69 -4.98 12.76
C VAL A 231 -8.29 -3.75 12.08
N LYS A 232 -9.39 -3.26 12.65
CA LYS A 232 -10.04 -2.01 12.24
C LYS A 232 -9.29 -0.83 12.83
N VAL A 233 -8.92 0.10 11.97
CA VAL A 233 -8.20 1.33 12.35
C VAL A 233 -8.94 2.54 11.83
N ASP A 234 -9.19 3.49 12.73
CA ASP A 234 -9.69 4.82 12.41
C ASP A 234 -8.52 5.83 12.44
N GLY A 235 -8.63 6.88 11.62
CA GLY A 235 -7.61 7.93 11.50
C GLY A 235 -6.58 7.67 10.40
N VAL A 236 -5.45 8.38 10.50
CA VAL A 236 -4.36 8.39 9.50
C VAL A 236 -3.07 7.93 10.20
N PRO A 237 -2.91 6.63 10.51
CA PRO A 237 -1.68 6.13 11.10
C PRO A 237 -0.50 6.40 10.16
N SER A 238 0.61 6.86 10.74
CA SER A 238 1.88 7.09 10.03
C SER A 238 2.72 5.84 9.86
N GLY A 239 2.27 4.72 10.43
CA GLY A 239 2.90 3.42 10.25
C GLY A 239 2.25 2.31 11.05
N LEU A 240 2.62 1.09 10.69
CA LEU A 240 2.18 -0.16 11.29
C LEU A 240 3.38 -0.95 11.81
N LEU A 241 3.18 -1.64 12.93
CA LEU A 241 3.98 -2.77 13.37
C LEU A 241 3.08 -3.98 13.48
N PHE A 242 3.49 -5.13 12.97
CA PHE A 242 2.69 -6.34 13.04
C PHE A 242 3.57 -7.59 12.93
N GLY A 243 3.04 -8.73 13.35
CA GLY A 243 3.77 -9.99 13.37
C GLY A 243 3.20 -10.98 14.38
N PRO A 244 3.95 -12.04 14.72
CA PRO A 244 3.58 -12.95 15.80
C PRO A 244 3.44 -12.22 17.14
N LEU A 245 2.68 -12.80 18.08
CA LEU A 245 2.66 -12.31 19.45
C LEU A 245 3.99 -12.67 20.12
N ALA A 246 4.60 -11.69 20.77
CA ALA A 246 5.82 -11.83 21.53
C ALA A 246 5.72 -12.92 22.60
N GLU A 247 6.68 -13.84 22.63
CA GLU A 247 6.97 -14.72 23.77
C GLU A 247 8.38 -14.39 24.30
N GLY A 248 8.55 -13.25 24.97
CA GLY A 248 9.83 -12.83 25.56
C GLY A 248 10.25 -11.38 25.25
N ASP A 249 11.52 -11.06 25.48
CA ASP A 249 12.07 -9.69 25.41
C ASP A 249 12.52 -9.26 23.99
N GLU A 250 12.65 -10.18 23.04
CA GLU A 250 13.00 -9.88 21.64
C GLU A 250 11.90 -10.37 20.70
N VAL A 251 11.44 -9.47 19.82
CA VAL A 251 10.34 -9.73 18.89
C VAL A 251 10.72 -9.18 17.53
N GLU A 252 10.73 -10.05 16.53
CA GLU A 252 10.82 -9.63 15.13
C GLU A 252 9.43 -9.23 14.64
N LEU A 253 9.23 -7.92 14.51
CA LEU A 253 8.03 -7.34 13.93
C LEU A 253 8.32 -6.77 12.56
N TYR A 254 7.33 -6.87 11.68
CA TYR A 254 7.34 -6.22 10.38
C TYR A 254 6.85 -4.79 10.52
N ARG A 255 7.47 -3.89 9.75
CA ARG A 255 7.16 -2.45 9.75
C ARG A 255 6.70 -2.00 8.38
N VAL A 256 5.67 -1.17 8.36
CA VAL A 256 5.29 -0.38 7.19
C VAL A 256 5.15 1.07 7.62
N ASP A 257 5.97 1.95 7.06
CA ASP A 257 5.75 3.39 7.14
C ASP A 257 4.76 3.81 6.06
N MET A 258 3.75 4.57 6.50
CA MET A 258 2.75 5.18 5.65
C MET A 258 3.18 6.59 5.40
#